data_AF-A0A960TP02-F1
#
_entry.id   AF-A0A960TP02-F1
#
_cell.length_a   1.000
_cell.length_b   1.000
_cell.length_c   1.000
_cell.angle_alpha   90.00
_cell.angle_beta   90.00
_cell.angle_gamma   90.00
#
_symmetry.space_group_name_H-M   'P 1'
#
loop_
_entity.id
_entity.type
_entity.pdbx_description
1 polymer ?
#
loop_
_entity_poly.entity_id
_entity_poly.type
_entity_poly.pdbx_seq_one_letter_code
_entity_poly.pdbx_strand_id
1 'polypeptide(L)'
;MRRLRKKRISLAEVMNSLPPEITPDFLEGQFLAVCKDRYPSSDKVLQNVNLFGARSGYKEPLMQLRFKIIVIGIYRDLVRQMPRDEIFTSVQHRDDVLHAIVEAAEQLEEQHEELEEELFAEDFEEELE
;
A
#
# COMPACT_ATOMS: atom_id res chain seq x y z
N MET A 1 -33.12 4.07 2.76
CA MET A 1 -31.74 3.59 2.50
C MET A 1 -30.78 4.78 2.52
N ARG A 2 -29.97 4.94 3.58
CA ARG A 2 -28.94 5.99 3.65
C ARG A 2 -27.74 5.55 2.80
N ARG A 3 -27.48 6.24 1.69
CA ARG A 3 -26.22 6.09 0.94
C ARG A 3 -25.09 6.55 1.87
N LEU A 4 -24.28 5.61 2.37
CA LEU A 4 -22.99 5.92 2.98
C LEU A 4 -22.16 6.64 1.91
N ARG A 5 -22.07 7.97 1.99
CA ARG A 5 -21.05 8.71 1.24
C ARG A 5 -19.72 8.19 1.76
N LYS A 6 -18.98 7.42 0.95
CA LYS A 6 -17.57 7.10 1.23
C LYS A 6 -16.88 8.43 1.49
N LYS A 7 -16.63 8.76 2.76
CA LYS A 7 -15.87 9.94 3.14
C LYS A 7 -14.49 9.69 2.55
N ARG A 8 -14.04 10.52 1.61
CA ARG A 8 -12.63 10.53 1.22
C ARG A 8 -11.86 10.91 2.47
N ILE A 9 -11.22 9.94 3.11
CA ILE A 9 -10.28 10.19 4.20
C ILE A 9 -9.18 11.04 3.58
N SER A 10 -8.88 12.17 4.20
CA SER A 10 -7.79 13.03 3.72
C SER A 10 -6.45 12.34 3.96
N LEU A 11 -5.45 12.61 3.11
CA LEU A 11 -4.11 12.07 3.29
C LEU A 11 -3.57 12.38 4.71
N ALA A 12 -3.89 13.56 5.26
CA ALA A 12 -3.54 13.94 6.62
C ALA A 12 -4.18 13.05 7.71
N GLU A 13 -5.44 12.65 7.54
CA GLU A 13 -6.11 11.72 8.46
C GLU A 13 -5.51 10.32 8.36
N VAL A 14 -5.13 9.86 7.16
CA VAL A 14 -4.43 8.58 6.99
C VAL A 14 -3.04 8.64 7.63
N MET A 15 -2.29 9.71 7.42
CA MET A 15 -0.97 9.92 8.01
C MET A 15 -0.99 9.87 9.54
N ASN A 16 -2.02 10.46 10.17
CA ASN A 16 -2.20 10.41 11.62
C ASN A 16 -2.59 9.03 12.16
N SER A 17 -3.00 8.10 11.29
CA SER A 17 -3.31 6.71 11.65
C SER A 17 -2.15 5.74 11.42
N LEU A 18 -1.04 6.20 10.84
CA LEU A 18 0.15 5.37 10.64
C LEU A 18 0.89 5.18 11.97
N PRO A 19 1.57 4.03 12.17
CA PRO A 19 2.46 3.81 13.31
C PRO A 19 3.51 4.93 13.42
N PRO A 20 3.90 5.33 14.64
CA PRO A 20 4.83 6.45 14.87
C PRO A 20 6.22 6.24 14.23
N GLU A 21 6.60 4.99 13.96
CA GLU A 21 7.83 4.59 13.27
C GLU A 21 7.81 4.95 11.77
N ILE A 22 6.62 5.18 11.21
CA ILE A 22 6.41 5.58 9.82
C ILE A 22 6.28 7.09 9.77
N THR A 23 7.44 7.75 9.74
CA THR A 23 7.49 9.21 9.64
C THR A 23 7.08 9.68 8.23
N PRO A 24 6.56 10.91 8.09
CA PRO A 24 6.28 11.50 6.79
C PRO A 24 7.51 11.47 5.86
N ASP A 25 8.69 11.81 6.38
CA ASP A 25 9.95 11.80 5.63
C ASP A 25 10.32 10.40 5.14
N PHE A 26 10.04 9.36 5.93
CA PHE A 26 10.26 7.98 5.51
C PHE A 26 9.32 7.60 4.37
N LEU A 27 8.03 7.88 4.51
CA LEU A 27 7.03 7.61 3.45
C LEU A 27 7.39 8.35 2.16
N GLU A 28 7.72 9.64 2.25
CA GLU A 28 8.13 10.45 1.10
C GLU A 28 9.39 9.89 0.44
N GLY A 29 10.41 9.56 1.24
CA GLY A 29 11.65 9.00 0.72
C GLY A 29 11.44 7.68 -0.04
N GLN A 30 10.59 6.80 0.49
CA GLN A 30 10.25 5.54 -0.17
C GLN A 30 9.39 5.75 -1.43
N PHE A 31 8.41 6.65 -1.38
CA PHE A 31 7.59 6.99 -2.54
C PHE A 31 8.44 7.57 -3.69
N LEU A 32 9.35 8.49 -3.37
CA LEU A 32 10.26 9.08 -4.34
C LEU A 32 11.24 8.04 -4.92
N ALA A 33 11.65 7.05 -4.13
CA ALA A 33 12.48 5.95 -4.63
C ALA A 33 11.75 5.13 -5.70
N VAL A 34 10.46 4.81 -5.47
CA VAL A 34 9.61 4.14 -6.46
C VAL A 34 9.45 5.00 -7.71
N CYS A 35 9.15 6.29 -7.53
CA CYS A 35 8.90 7.20 -8.65
C CYS A 35 10.15 7.54 -9.47
N LYS A 36 11.35 7.38 -8.92
CA LYS A 36 12.63 7.61 -9.62
C LYS A 36 13.24 6.33 -10.21
N ASP A 37 12.60 5.18 -10.03
CA ASP A 37 13.08 3.95 -10.65
C ASP A 37 12.92 4.03 -12.16
N ARG A 38 14.02 3.79 -12.89
CA ARG A 38 14.04 3.84 -14.36
C ARG A 38 13.17 2.77 -15.02
N TYR A 39 12.96 1.66 -14.34
CA TYR A 39 12.22 0.49 -14.79
C TYR A 39 11.30 0.03 -13.64
N PRO A 40 10.19 0.75 -13.41
CA PRO A 40 9.25 0.40 -12.36
C PRO A 40 8.61 -0.96 -12.67
N SER A 41 8.46 -1.79 -11.64
CA SER A 41 7.77 -3.07 -11.70
C SER A 41 7.04 -3.34 -10.39
N SER A 42 5.98 -4.14 -10.44
CA SER A 42 5.21 -4.55 -9.27
C SER A 42 6.11 -5.19 -8.19
N ASP A 43 7.02 -6.08 -8.56
CA ASP A 43 7.98 -6.69 -7.62
C ASP A 43 8.79 -5.67 -6.82
N LYS A 44 9.30 -4.62 -7.48
CA LYS A 44 10.09 -3.58 -6.82
C LYS A 44 9.23 -2.70 -5.92
N VAL A 45 8.00 -2.42 -6.34
CA VAL A 45 7.01 -1.70 -5.51
C VAL A 45 6.69 -2.54 -4.27
N LEU A 46 6.49 -3.85 -4.40
CA LEU A 46 6.25 -4.75 -3.27
C LEU A 46 7.44 -4.81 -2.32
N GLN A 47 8.67 -4.91 -2.84
CA GLN A 47 9.88 -4.84 -2.01
C GLN A 47 9.94 -3.54 -1.21
N ASN A 48 9.57 -2.41 -1.83
CA ASN A 48 9.51 -1.12 -1.16
C ASN A 48 8.44 -1.12 -0.05
N VAL A 49 7.22 -1.56 -0.37
CA VAL A 49 6.09 -1.60 0.56
C VAL A 49 6.32 -2.59 1.70
N ASN A 50 7.09 -3.65 1.49
CA ASN A 50 7.47 -4.61 2.54
C ASN A 50 8.28 -3.97 3.68
N LEU A 51 9.02 -2.88 3.41
CA LEU A 51 9.73 -2.12 4.43
C LEU A 51 8.77 -1.50 5.46
N PHE A 52 7.55 -1.15 5.04
CA PHE A 52 6.51 -0.60 5.91
C PHE A 52 5.94 -1.66 6.82
N GLY A 53 5.70 -2.88 6.31
CA GLY A 53 5.28 -4.02 7.13
C GLY A 53 6.27 -4.28 8.27
N ALA A 54 7.56 -4.37 7.95
CA ALA A 54 8.62 -4.60 8.94
C ALA A 54 8.76 -3.46 9.98
N ARG A 55 8.49 -2.21 9.58
CA ARG A 55 8.59 -1.04 10.46
C ARG A 55 7.30 -0.73 11.24
N SER A 56 6.16 -1.28 10.83
CA SER A 56 4.86 -0.99 11.42
C SER A 56 4.71 -1.43 12.87
N GLY A 57 5.55 -2.36 13.33
CA GLY A 57 5.46 -2.95 14.67
C GLY A 57 4.31 -3.97 14.83
N TYR A 58 3.47 -4.18 13.81
CA TYR A 58 2.44 -5.21 13.84
C TYR A 58 3.07 -6.59 13.84
N LYS A 59 2.58 -7.48 14.72
CA LYS A 59 3.05 -8.87 14.79
C LYS A 59 2.18 -9.79 13.95
N GLU A 60 0.90 -9.45 13.86
CA GLU A 60 -0.11 -10.21 13.14
C GLU A 60 0.10 -10.04 11.63
N PRO A 61 0.30 -11.14 10.87
CA PRO A 61 0.52 -11.08 9.42
C PRO A 61 -0.59 -10.32 8.68
N LEU A 62 -1.85 -10.52 9.10
CA LEU A 62 -3.01 -9.85 8.53
C LEU A 62 -2.96 -8.32 8.72
N MET A 63 -2.51 -7.86 9.88
CA MET A 63 -2.37 -6.43 10.17
C MET A 63 -1.23 -5.81 9.38
N GLN A 64 -0.10 -6.53 9.24
CA GLN A 64 1.00 -6.08 8.38
C GLN A 64 0.54 -5.96 6.93
N LEU A 65 -0.23 -6.91 6.42
CA LEU A 65 -0.71 -6.92 5.05
C LEU A 65 -1.72 -5.81 4.77
N ARG A 66 -2.71 -5.61 5.65
CA ARG A 66 -3.63 -4.47 5.59
C ARG A 66 -2.88 -3.13 5.60
N PHE A 67 -1.82 -3.03 6.39
CA PHE A 67 -0.98 -1.83 6.43
C PHE A 67 -0.28 -1.57 5.09
N LYS A 68 0.28 -2.60 4.46
CA LYS A 68 0.88 -2.52 3.12
C LYS A 68 -0.15 -2.05 2.07
N ILE A 69 -1.38 -2.57 2.13
CA ILE A 69 -2.49 -2.14 1.24
C ILE A 69 -2.82 -0.64 1.43
N ILE A 70 -2.80 -0.14 2.67
CA ILE A 70 -3.00 1.29 2.93
C ILE A 70 -1.88 2.12 2.29
N VAL A 71 -0.62 1.73 2.48
CA VAL A 71 0.56 2.43 1.94
C VAL A 71 0.53 2.47 0.41
N ILE A 72 0.23 1.35 -0.25
CA ILE A 72 0.17 1.31 -1.71
C ILE A 72 -1.00 2.14 -2.25
N GLY A 73 -2.12 2.17 -1.53
CA GLY A 73 -3.24 3.07 -1.81
C GLY A 73 -2.83 4.55 -1.75
N ILE A 74 -2.02 4.93 -0.76
CA ILE A 74 -1.43 6.27 -0.67
C ILE A 74 -0.56 6.56 -1.89
N TYR A 75 0.34 5.63 -2.26
CA TYR A 75 1.22 5.81 -3.42
C TYR A 75 0.44 6.07 -4.71
N ARG A 76 -0.59 5.26 -4.98
CA ARG A 76 -1.46 5.42 -6.15
C ARG A 76 -2.08 6.82 -6.19
N ASP A 77 -2.56 7.28 -5.05
CA ASP A 77 -3.21 8.59 -4.94
C ASP A 77 -2.19 9.73 -5.07
N LEU A 78 -0.95 9.56 -4.58
CA LEU A 78 0.15 10.52 -4.74
C LEU A 78 0.58 10.65 -6.21
N VAL A 79 0.77 9.54 -6.95
CA VAL A 79 1.11 9.60 -8.39
C VAL A 79 0.09 10.40 -9.21
N ARG A 80 -1.18 10.38 -8.79
CA ARG A 80 -2.26 11.16 -9.41
C ARG A 80 -2.23 12.65 -9.08
N GLN A 81 -1.62 13.03 -7.96
CA GLN A 81 -1.60 14.40 -7.45
C GLN A 81 -0.29 15.15 -7.75
N MET A 82 0.82 14.43 -7.94
CA MET A 82 2.13 15.05 -8.13
C MET A 82 2.29 15.73 -9.49
N PRO A 83 3.00 16.88 -9.54
CA PRO A 83 3.36 17.54 -10.79
C PRO A 83 4.24 16.62 -11.64
N ARG A 84 3.90 16.50 -12.93
CA ARG A 84 4.54 15.54 -13.85
C ARG A 84 6.02 15.80 -14.03
N ASP A 85 6.38 17.05 -14.28
CA ASP A 85 7.70 17.44 -14.79
C ASP A 85 8.78 17.53 -13.70
N GLU A 86 8.39 17.41 -12.42
CA GLU A 86 9.32 17.48 -11.28
C GLU A 86 9.73 16.09 -10.78
N ILE A 87 8.87 15.09 -10.96
CA ILE A 87 9.02 13.76 -10.37
C ILE A 87 9.27 12.69 -11.43
N PHE A 88 8.64 12.79 -12.59
CA PHE A 88 8.65 11.73 -13.60
C PHE A 88 9.42 12.16 -14.85
N THR A 89 10.17 11.23 -15.42
CA THR A 89 10.98 11.47 -16.63
C THR A 89 10.13 11.77 -17.88
N SER A 90 8.92 11.21 -17.94
CA SER A 90 7.98 11.40 -19.04
C SER A 90 6.57 11.01 -18.61
N VAL A 91 5.57 11.31 -19.47
CA VAL A 91 4.19 10.83 -19.26
C VAL A 91 4.14 9.30 -19.24
N GLN A 92 4.82 8.66 -20.18
CA GLN A 92 4.90 7.20 -20.23
C GLN A 92 5.50 6.63 -18.94
N HIS A 93 6.59 7.21 -18.45
CA HIS A 93 7.22 6.76 -17.20
C HIS A 93 6.28 6.87 -15.99
N ARG A 94 5.49 7.95 -15.90
CA ARG A 94 4.48 8.09 -14.85
C ARG A 94 3.41 7.01 -14.95
N ASP A 95 2.98 6.69 -16.17
CA ASP A 95 1.97 5.67 -16.41
C ASP A 95 2.52 4.26 -16.09
N ASP A 96 3.80 4.00 -16.41
CA ASP A 96 4.51 2.77 -16.04
C ASP A 96 4.63 2.63 -14.51
N VAL A 97 4.99 3.72 -13.80
CA VAL A 97 5.01 3.73 -12.32
C VAL A 97 3.61 3.47 -11.75
N LEU A 98 2.59 4.13 -12.28
CA LEU A 98 1.21 3.93 -11.83
C LEU A 98 0.75 2.48 -12.08
N HIS A 99 1.09 1.91 -13.22
CA HIS A 99 0.76 0.54 -13.57
C HIS A 99 1.42 -0.46 -12.62
N ALA A 100 2.73 -0.30 -12.36
CA ALA A 100 3.45 -1.11 -11.38
C ALA A 100 2.84 -1.04 -9.97
N ILE A 101 2.38 0.14 -9.55
CA ILE A 101 1.68 0.32 -8.27
C ILE A 101 0.32 -0.39 -8.24
N VAL A 102 -0.44 -0.36 -9.34
CA VAL A 102 -1.74 -1.03 -9.43
C VAL A 102 -1.56 -2.54 -9.39
N GLU A 103 -0.65 -3.10 -10.19
CA GLU A 103 -0.35 -4.54 -10.16
C GLU A 103 0.12 -5.01 -8.78
N ALA A 104 0.99 -4.24 -8.12
CA ALA A 104 1.42 -4.57 -6.77
C ALA A 104 0.27 -4.46 -5.74
N ALA A 105 -0.71 -3.59 -5.97
CA ALA A 105 -1.90 -3.51 -5.11
C ALA A 105 -2.78 -4.75 -5.28
N GLU A 106 -3.00 -5.19 -6.52
CA GLU A 106 -3.75 -6.42 -6.83
C GLU A 106 -3.11 -7.65 -6.16
N GLN A 107 -1.78 -7.77 -6.21
CA GLN A 107 -1.06 -8.86 -5.54
C GLN A 107 -1.18 -8.83 -4.00
N LEU A 108 -1.23 -7.64 -3.39
CA LEU A 108 -1.44 -7.53 -1.94
C LEU A 108 -2.89 -7.83 -1.54
N GLU A 109 -3.85 -7.47 -2.40
CA GLU A 109 -5.27 -7.79 -2.21
C GLU A 109 -5.49 -9.31 -2.32
N GLU A 110 -4.89 -9.98 -3.31
CA GLU A 110 -4.91 -11.46 -3.43
C GLU A 110 -4.32 -12.15 -2.20
N GLN A 111 -3.14 -11.73 -1.75
CA GLN A 111 -2.54 -12.25 -0.50
C GLN A 111 -3.43 -12.02 0.73
N HIS A 112 -4.23 -10.95 0.72
CA HIS A 112 -5.08 -10.58 1.86
C HIS A 112 -6.33 -11.45 1.90
N GLU A 113 -6.91 -11.74 0.75
CA GLU A 113 -8.00 -12.71 0.60
C GLU A 113 -7.55 -14.11 1.02
N GLU A 114 -6.41 -14.59 0.49
CA GLU A 114 -5.85 -15.92 0.85
C GLU A 114 -5.63 -16.05 2.36
N LEU A 115 -5.00 -15.06 2.99
CA LEU A 115 -4.71 -15.10 4.42
C LEU A 115 -5.96 -14.97 5.29
N GLU A 116 -6.99 -14.22 4.87
CA GLU A 116 -8.26 -14.22 5.59
C GLU A 116 -8.92 -15.59 5.53
N GLU A 117 -8.96 -16.24 4.36
CA GLU A 117 -9.53 -17.57 4.19
C GLU A 117 -8.83 -18.63 5.07
N GLU A 118 -7.49 -18.60 5.13
CA GLU A 118 -6.70 -19.49 6.00
C GLU A 118 -7.06 -19.32 7.48
N LEU A 119 -7.11 -18.07 7.97
CA LEU A 119 -7.44 -17.78 9.36
C LEU A 119 -8.87 -18.21 9.72
N PHE A 120 -9.83 -18.01 8.81
CA PHE A 120 -11.19 -18.50 9.04
C PHE A 120 -11.25 -20.03 9.10
N ALA A 121 -10.51 -20.73 8.24
CA ALA A 121 -10.49 -22.19 8.24
C ALA A 121 -9.91 -22.76 9.55
N GLU A 122 -8.81 -22.17 10.06
CA GLU A 122 -8.20 -22.56 11.34
C GLU A 122 -9.17 -22.36 12.52
N ASP A 123 -9.86 -21.22 12.59
CA ASP A 123 -10.85 -20.94 13.64
C ASP A 123 -12.00 -21.97 13.64
N PHE A 124 -12.44 -22.44 12.46
CA PHE A 124 -13.48 -23.47 12.34
C PHE A 124 -13.01 -24.86 12.77
N GLU A 125 -11.74 -25.19 12.56
CA GLU A 125 -11.16 -26.47 13.01
C GLU A 125 -10.99 -26.49 14.54
N GLU A 126 -10.53 -25.39 15.15
CA GLU A 126 -10.42 -25.28 16.61
C GLU A 126 -11.78 -25.35 17.34
N GLU A 127 -12.87 -24.84 16.77
CA GLU A 127 -14.21 -24.96 17.37
C GLU A 127 -14.80 -26.38 17.32
N LEU A 128 -14.27 -27.28 16.49
CA LEU A 128 -14.76 -28.65 16.32
C LEU A 128 -14.02 -29.70 17.17
N GLU A 129 -12.88 -29.35 17.77
CA GLU A 129 -12.11 -30.18 18.72
C GLU A 129 -12.55 -29.99 20.18
#